data_AF-A0A976HI89-F1
#
_entry.id   AF-A0A976HI89-F1
#
_cell.length_a   1.000
_cell.length_b   1.000
_cell.length_c   1.000
_cell.angle_alpha   90.00
_cell.angle_beta   90.00
_cell.angle_gamma   90.00
#
_symmetry.space_group_name_H-M   'P 1'
#
loop_
_entity.id
_entity.type
_entity.pdbx_description
1 polymer ?
#
loop_
_entity_poly.entity_id
_entity_poly.type
_entity_poly.pdbx_seq_one_letter_code
_entity_poly.pdbx_strand_id
1 'polypeptide(L)'
;MTQALVLQLKRYDPYLKDSINLVLTARQGLDAQAFFDLTELSGYSKEQLAALFDLSLKTLNRYREERKKLSATSSELALKIMLLFRKGLEIFGAIETFKRWLEKPAFGLGGQLPFDLLHTSGGIDLIMDELTRIEHGDLA
;
A
#
# COMPACT_ATOMS: atom_id res chain seq x y z
N MET A 1 -15.81 -6.76 5.99
CA MET A 1 -15.39 -5.81 4.94
C MET A 1 -16.60 -5.09 4.38
N THR A 2 -16.55 -3.78 4.15
CA THR A 2 -17.63 -3.07 3.44
C THR A 2 -17.59 -3.41 1.96
N GLN A 3 -18.75 -3.43 1.28
CA GLN A 3 -18.85 -3.76 -0.14
C GLN A 3 -18.06 -2.77 -1.04
N ALA A 4 -17.93 -1.51 -0.60
CA ALA A 4 -17.15 -0.47 -1.27
C ALA A 4 -15.65 -0.80 -1.31
N LEU A 5 -15.08 -1.27 -0.18
CA LEU A 5 -13.66 -1.62 -0.08
C LEU A 5 -13.26 -2.75 -1.04
N VAL A 6 -14.12 -3.77 -1.12
CA VAL A 6 -13.93 -4.92 -2.01
C VAL A 6 -13.96 -4.49 -3.48
N LEU A 7 -14.85 -3.56 -3.83
CA LEU A 7 -14.95 -3.04 -5.19
C LEU A 7 -13.73 -2.18 -5.57
N GLN A 8 -13.22 -1.40 -4.62
CA GLN A 8 -12.02 -0.58 -4.77
C GLN A 8 -10.81 -1.45 -5.13
N LEU A 9 -10.56 -2.52 -4.37
CA LEU A 9 -9.46 -3.46 -4.63
C LEU A 9 -9.60 -4.17 -5.98
N LYS A 10 -10.82 -4.57 -6.35
CA LYS A 10 -11.08 -5.23 -7.63
C LYS A 10 -10.67 -4.42 -8.87
N ARG A 11 -10.72 -3.09 -8.78
CA ARG A 11 -10.24 -2.20 -9.85
C ARG A 11 -8.75 -2.40 -10.17
N TYR A 12 -7.96 -2.77 -9.15
CA TYR A 12 -6.52 -2.93 -9.27
C TYR A 12 -6.08 -4.36 -9.52
N ASP A 13 -6.96 -5.35 -9.39
CA ASP A 13 -6.66 -6.78 -9.62
C ASP A 13 -5.90 -7.06 -10.94
N PRO A 14 -6.21 -6.42 -12.09
CA PRO A 14 -5.45 -6.64 -13.32
C PRO A 14 -3.96 -6.28 -13.19
N TYR A 15 -3.63 -5.30 -12.35
CA TYR A 15 -2.26 -4.81 -12.12
C TYR A 15 -1.54 -5.58 -11.01
N LEU A 16 -2.31 -6.22 -10.11
CA LEU A 16 -1.80 -6.94 -8.93
C LEU A 16 -1.70 -8.46 -9.15
N LYS A 17 -1.77 -8.92 -10.40
CA LYS A 17 -1.74 -10.34 -10.76
C LYS A 17 -0.37 -10.98 -10.53
N ASP A 18 0.69 -10.27 -10.87
CA ASP A 18 2.07 -10.70 -10.74
C ASP A 18 3.01 -9.50 -10.72
N SER A 19 4.25 -9.71 -10.27
CA SER A 19 5.24 -8.64 -10.11
C SER A 19 5.62 -7.97 -11.42
N ILE A 20 5.57 -8.68 -12.56
CA ILE A 20 5.91 -8.11 -13.88
C ILE A 20 4.83 -7.10 -14.28
N ASN A 21 3.56 -7.49 -14.21
CA ASN A 21 2.44 -6.61 -14.52
C ASN A 21 2.43 -5.39 -13.61
N LEU A 22 2.66 -5.57 -12.31
CA LEU A 22 2.77 -4.47 -11.35
C LEU A 22 3.83 -3.45 -11.79
N VAL A 23 5.06 -3.92 -12.05
CA VAL A 23 6.17 -3.03 -12.44
C VAL A 23 5.91 -2.35 -13.79
N LEU A 24 5.38 -3.09 -14.79
CA LEU A 24 5.08 -2.50 -16.10
C LEU A 24 3.96 -1.46 -16.02
N THR A 25 2.90 -1.71 -15.24
CA THR A 25 1.85 -0.72 -14.98
C THR A 25 2.41 0.49 -14.24
N ALA A 26 3.21 0.27 -13.19
CA ALA A 26 3.83 1.36 -12.46
C ALA A 26 4.68 2.26 -13.38
N ARG A 27 5.49 1.66 -14.27
CA ARG A 27 6.30 2.41 -15.26
C ARG A 27 5.45 3.28 -16.19
N GLN A 28 4.22 2.88 -16.50
CA GLN A 28 3.28 3.68 -17.31
C GLN A 28 2.61 4.81 -16.51
N GLY A 29 2.72 4.78 -15.19
CA GLY A 29 2.07 5.71 -14.27
C GLY A 29 0.59 5.38 -14.05
N LEU A 30 0.17 5.39 -12.79
CA LEU A 30 -1.23 5.35 -12.37
C LEU A 30 -1.83 6.75 -12.33
N ASP A 31 -3.12 6.86 -12.61
CA ASP A 31 -3.86 8.09 -12.30
C ASP A 31 -3.74 8.42 -10.80
N ALA A 32 -3.61 9.70 -10.47
CA ALA A 32 -3.51 10.15 -9.08
C ALA A 32 -4.70 9.72 -8.19
N GLN A 33 -5.84 9.33 -8.80
CA GLN A 33 -6.94 8.69 -8.09
C GLN A 33 -6.49 7.47 -7.26
N ALA A 34 -5.46 6.73 -7.69
CA ALA A 34 -4.95 5.59 -6.94
C ALA A 34 -4.44 5.94 -5.54
N PHE A 35 -3.89 7.13 -5.35
CA PHE A 35 -3.52 7.60 -4.01
C PHE A 35 -4.76 7.74 -3.10
N PHE A 36 -5.85 8.32 -3.63
CA PHE A 36 -7.08 8.52 -2.86
C PHE A 36 -7.76 7.20 -2.56
N ASP A 37 -7.76 6.29 -3.52
CA ASP A 37 -8.28 4.94 -3.33
C ASP A 37 -7.49 4.20 -2.24
N LEU A 38 -6.17 4.38 -2.18
CA LEU A 38 -5.34 3.86 -1.09
C LEU A 38 -5.68 4.50 0.27
N THR A 39 -6.03 5.79 0.33
CA THR A 39 -6.42 6.44 1.59
C THR A 39 -7.70 5.86 2.17
N GLU A 40 -8.68 5.56 1.30
CA GLU A 40 -9.92 4.90 1.70
C GLU A 40 -9.68 3.45 2.11
N LEU A 41 -8.81 2.75 1.39
CA LEU A 41 -8.47 1.35 1.68
C LEU A 41 -7.79 1.18 3.04
N SER A 42 -6.80 2.02 3.30
CA SER A 42 -5.93 1.90 4.46
C SER A 42 -6.49 2.54 5.72
N GLY A 43 -7.46 3.45 5.60
CA GLY A 43 -7.96 4.24 6.73
C GLY A 43 -6.92 5.17 7.35
N TYR A 44 -5.78 5.42 6.69
CA TYR A 44 -4.83 6.46 7.08
C TYR A 44 -5.28 7.82 6.56
N SER A 45 -4.84 8.90 7.23
CA SER A 45 -5.13 10.23 6.71
C SER A 45 -4.40 10.48 5.39
N LYS A 46 -4.93 11.40 4.59
CA LYS A 46 -4.30 11.80 3.33
C LYS A 46 -2.93 12.41 3.58
N GLU A 47 -2.77 13.14 4.68
CA GLU A 47 -1.51 13.77 5.07
C GLU A 47 -0.45 12.72 5.42
N GLN A 48 -0.83 11.69 6.19
CA GLN A 48 0.07 10.59 6.57
C GLN A 48 0.55 9.84 5.34
N LEU A 49 -0.36 9.47 4.44
CA LEU A 49 0.04 8.75 3.23
C LEU A 49 0.78 9.62 2.23
N ALA A 50 0.44 10.91 2.09
CA ALA A 50 1.13 11.80 1.16
C ALA A 50 2.63 11.88 1.44
N ALA A 51 3.03 11.78 2.72
CA ALA A 51 4.43 11.73 3.14
C ALA A 51 5.17 10.49 2.62
N LEU A 52 4.49 9.35 2.38
CA LEU A 52 5.12 8.16 1.79
C LEU A 52 5.46 8.35 0.31
N PHE A 53 4.79 9.27 -0.37
CA PHE A 53 4.90 9.49 -1.81
C PHE A 53 5.86 10.62 -2.17
N ASP A 54 6.46 11.30 -1.19
CA ASP A 54 7.22 12.54 -1.34
C ASP A 54 6.46 13.64 -2.10
N LEU A 55 5.13 13.66 -1.96
CA LEU A 55 4.24 14.62 -2.60
C LEU A 55 3.39 15.32 -1.55
N SER A 56 3.15 16.62 -1.74
CA SER A 56 2.17 17.33 -0.92
C SER A 56 0.73 16.94 -1.30
N LEU A 57 -0.18 16.95 -0.33
CA LEU A 57 -1.61 16.72 -0.59
C LEU A 57 -2.18 17.70 -1.63
N LYS A 58 -1.70 18.95 -1.64
CA LYS A 58 -2.05 19.95 -2.67
C LYS A 58 -1.68 19.46 -4.08
N THR A 59 -0.50 18.86 -4.24
CA THR A 59 -0.05 18.32 -5.53
C THR A 59 -0.89 17.13 -5.95
N LEU A 60 -1.20 16.22 -5.02
CA LEU A 60 -2.04 15.04 -5.29
C LEU A 60 -3.47 15.43 -5.67
N ASN A 61 -4.07 16.41 -5.00
CA ASN A 61 -5.39 16.95 -5.35
C ASN A 61 -5.39 17.55 -6.76
N ARG A 62 -4.41 18.41 -7.07
CA ARG A 62 -4.26 18.99 -8.41
C ARG A 62 -4.08 17.90 -9.47
N TYR A 63 -3.25 16.89 -9.22
CA TYR A 63 -3.07 15.80 -10.17
C TYR A 63 -4.36 15.02 -10.41
N ARG A 64 -5.17 14.79 -9.38
CA ARG A 64 -6.48 14.16 -9.55
C ARG A 64 -7.42 15.02 -10.39
N GLU A 65 -7.50 16.32 -10.14
CA GLU A 65 -8.34 17.26 -10.90
C GLU A 65 -7.93 17.33 -12.36
N GLU A 66 -6.63 17.39 -12.63
CA GLU A 66 -6.04 17.46 -13.98
C GLU A 66 -5.93 16.08 -14.66
N ARG A 67 -6.38 15.00 -14.00
CA ARG A 67 -6.22 13.61 -14.44
C ARG A 67 -4.77 13.27 -14.83
N LYS A 68 -3.82 13.82 -14.07
CA LYS A 68 -2.40 13.53 -14.21
C LYS A 68 -2.05 12.21 -13.53
N LYS A 69 -1.04 11.57 -14.12
CA LYS A 69 -0.44 10.35 -13.61
C LYS A 69 0.60 10.65 -12.53
N LEU A 70 0.70 9.74 -11.57
CA LEU A 70 1.81 9.66 -10.64
C LEU A 70 3.10 9.23 -11.38
N SER A 71 4.24 9.50 -10.77
CA SER A 71 5.53 8.98 -11.24
C SER A 71 5.57 7.45 -11.22
N ALA A 72 6.54 6.84 -11.89
CA ALA A 72 6.72 5.39 -11.84
C ALA A 72 6.93 4.88 -10.41
N THR A 73 7.79 5.56 -9.65
CA THR A 73 8.08 5.23 -8.24
C THR A 73 6.83 5.33 -7.36
N SER A 74 6.11 6.46 -7.45
CA SER A 74 4.88 6.68 -6.70
C SER A 74 3.79 5.67 -7.08
N SER A 75 3.72 5.28 -8.35
CA SER A 75 2.77 4.28 -8.84
C SER A 75 3.12 2.88 -8.31
N GLU A 76 4.40 2.53 -8.27
CA GLU A 76 4.87 1.26 -7.70
C GLU A 76 4.55 1.19 -6.20
N LEU A 77 4.86 2.25 -5.45
CA LEU A 77 4.51 2.35 -4.02
C LEU A 77 3.00 2.16 -3.82
N ALA A 78 2.15 2.87 -4.57
CA ALA A 78 0.70 2.71 -4.46
C ALA A 78 0.26 1.25 -4.67
N LEU A 79 0.71 0.59 -5.74
CA LEU A 79 0.34 -0.80 -6.03
C LEU A 79 0.83 -1.77 -4.97
N LYS A 80 2.08 -1.63 -4.52
CA LYS A 80 2.65 -2.50 -3.49
C LYS A 80 1.96 -2.31 -2.14
N ILE A 81 1.64 -1.07 -1.74
CA ILE A 81 0.89 -0.81 -0.51
C ILE A 81 -0.53 -1.38 -0.63
N MET A 82 -1.22 -1.23 -1.77
CA MET A 82 -2.52 -1.86 -1.98
C MET A 82 -2.46 -3.39 -1.82
N LEU A 83 -1.45 -4.03 -2.41
CA LEU A 83 -1.21 -5.46 -2.28
C LEU A 83 -0.94 -5.86 -0.82
N LEU A 84 -0.13 -5.06 -0.12
CA LEU A 84 0.18 -5.26 1.30
C LEU A 84 -1.08 -5.20 2.17
N PHE A 85 -1.95 -4.20 1.95
CA PHE A 85 -3.21 -4.08 2.69
C PHE A 85 -4.17 -5.22 2.40
N ARG A 86 -4.19 -5.74 1.16
CA ARG A 86 -4.96 -6.95 0.82
C ARG A 86 -4.45 -8.15 1.62
N LYS A 87 -3.14 -8.39 1.63
CA LYS A 87 -2.53 -9.49 2.40
C LYS A 87 -2.72 -9.34 3.91
N GLY A 88 -2.51 -8.14 4.44
CA GLY A 88 -2.74 -7.83 5.85
C GLY A 88 -4.20 -8.05 6.25
N LEU A 89 -5.16 -7.71 5.39
CA LEU A 89 -6.57 -7.99 5.65
C LEU A 89 -6.88 -9.49 5.69
N GLU A 90 -6.28 -10.28 4.80
CA GLU A 90 -6.42 -11.74 4.77
C GLU A 90 -5.90 -12.38 6.07
N ILE A 91 -4.72 -11.96 6.54
CA ILE A 91 -4.07 -12.52 7.74
C ILE A 91 -4.74 -12.04 9.03
N PHE A 92 -4.99 -10.73 9.17
CA PHE A 92 -5.45 -10.12 10.41
C PHE A 92 -6.99 -10.01 10.50
N GLY A 93 -7.72 -10.33 9.44
CA GLY A 93 -9.18 -10.31 9.35
C GLY A 93 -9.84 -8.92 9.35
N ALA A 94 -9.11 -7.87 9.73
CA ALA A 94 -9.58 -6.49 9.75
C ALA A 94 -8.44 -5.49 9.49
N ILE A 95 -8.75 -4.45 8.70
CA ILE A 95 -7.81 -3.35 8.39
C ILE A 95 -7.29 -2.70 9.66
N GLU A 96 -8.14 -2.39 10.64
CA GLU A 96 -7.72 -1.76 11.89
C GLU A 96 -6.77 -2.63 12.73
N THR A 97 -6.87 -3.95 12.63
CA THR A 97 -5.92 -4.85 13.30
C THR A 97 -4.59 -4.84 12.59
N PHE A 98 -4.58 -4.87 11.24
CA PHE A 98 -3.36 -4.77 10.45
C PHE A 98 -2.64 -3.43 10.63
N LYS A 99 -3.36 -2.30 10.63
CA LYS A 99 -2.78 -0.97 10.91
C LYS A 99 -2.11 -0.91 12.28
N ARG A 100 -2.76 -1.43 13.32
CA ARG A 100 -2.16 -1.50 14.66
C ARG A 100 -0.90 -2.35 14.70
N TRP A 101 -0.76 -3.33 13.80
CA TRP A 101 0.48 -4.09 13.66
C TRP A 101 1.55 -3.27 12.92
N LEU A 102 1.19 -2.52 11.87
CA LEU A 102 2.11 -1.61 11.18
C LEU A 102 2.71 -0.53 12.10
N GLU A 103 1.98 -0.15 13.14
CA GLU A 103 2.35 0.90 14.11
C GLU A 103 3.12 0.37 15.34
N LYS A 104 3.52 -0.91 15.34
CA LYS A 104 4.26 -1.53 16.44
C LYS A 104 5.58 -2.12 15.96
N PRO A 105 6.63 -2.15 16.82
CA PRO A 105 7.86 -2.84 16.49
C PRO A 105 7.61 -4.30 16.11
N ALA A 106 8.11 -4.71 14.93
CA ALA A 106 8.00 -6.09 14.46
C ALA A 106 9.36 -6.79 14.60
N PHE A 107 9.39 -7.94 15.30
CA PHE A 107 10.63 -8.66 15.57
C PHE A 107 11.32 -9.14 14.29
N GLY A 108 10.58 -9.73 13.35
CA GLY A 108 11.13 -10.17 12.06
C GLY A 108 11.59 -9.03 11.14
N LEU A 109 11.35 -7.78 11.52
CA LEU A 109 11.88 -6.57 10.88
C LEU A 109 12.96 -5.88 11.73
N GLY A 110 13.61 -6.59 12.64
CA GLY A 110 14.67 -6.04 13.50
C GLY A 110 14.16 -4.99 14.49
N GLY A 111 12.90 -5.09 14.92
CA GLY A 111 12.27 -4.15 15.85
C GLY A 111 11.89 -2.80 15.25
N GLN A 112 11.96 -2.64 13.92
CA GLN A 112 11.48 -1.44 13.24
C GLN A 112 9.94 -1.39 13.23
N LEU A 113 9.39 -0.18 13.11
CA LEU A 113 7.98 0.03 12.83
C LEU A 113 7.72 -0.28 11.35
N PRO A 114 6.87 -1.27 11.00
CA PRO A 114 6.60 -1.58 9.61
C PRO A 114 6.10 -0.36 8.81
N PHE A 115 5.31 0.53 9.42
CA PHE A 115 4.82 1.74 8.76
C PHE A 115 5.96 2.62 8.22
N ASP A 116 7.06 2.76 8.96
CA ASP A 116 8.21 3.59 8.55
C ASP A 116 8.97 3.00 7.35
N LEU A 117 8.78 1.71 7.06
CA LEU A 117 9.39 1.05 5.92
C LEU A 117 8.58 1.25 4.62
N LEU A 118 7.33 1.73 4.70
CA LEU A 118 6.46 1.93 3.55
C LEU A 118 6.94 3.03 2.58
N HIS A 119 7.91 3.86 2.99
CA HIS A 119 8.51 4.91 2.17
C HIS A 119 9.27 4.38 0.94
N THR A 120 9.64 3.10 0.93
CA THR A 120 10.43 2.52 -0.17
C THR A 120 9.85 1.20 -0.66
N SER A 121 10.01 0.95 -1.95
CA SER A 121 9.57 -0.31 -2.57
C SER A 121 10.17 -1.54 -1.88
N GLY A 122 11.47 -1.50 -1.56
CA GLY A 122 12.14 -2.59 -0.84
C GLY A 122 11.68 -2.74 0.61
N GLY A 123 11.36 -1.63 1.30
CA GLY A 123 10.79 -1.69 2.64
C GLY A 123 9.42 -2.37 2.66
N ILE A 124 8.57 -2.10 1.66
CA ILE A 124 7.29 -2.79 1.50
C ILE A 124 7.48 -4.29 1.25
N ASP A 125 8.47 -4.67 0.45
CA ASP A 125 8.79 -6.09 0.20
C ASP A 125 9.18 -6.81 1.49
N LEU A 126 9.99 -6.17 2.36
CA LEU A 126 10.35 -6.74 3.66
C LEU A 126 9.12 -6.99 4.55
N ILE A 127 8.15 -6.06 4.56
CA ILE A 127 6.91 -6.24 5.31
C ILE A 127 6.08 -7.38 4.72
N MET A 128 6.02 -7.50 3.39
CA MET A 128 5.31 -8.60 2.72
C MET A 128 5.91 -9.97 3.07
N ASP A 129 7.24 -10.06 3.13
CA ASP A 129 7.94 -11.27 3.55
C ASP A 129 7.63 -11.61 5.01
N GLU A 130 7.58 -10.61 5.90
CA GLU A 130 7.19 -10.79 7.30
C GLU A 130 5.75 -11.25 7.45
N LEU A 131 4.82 -10.67 6.68
CA LEU A 131 3.43 -11.13 6.65
C LEU A 131 3.33 -12.58 6.18
N THR A 132 4.15 -12.98 5.21
CA THR A 132 4.19 -14.37 4.74
C THR A 132 4.69 -15.31 5.83
N ARG A 133 5.70 -14.93 6.61
CA ARG A 133 6.15 -15.73 7.78
C ARG A 133 5.05 -15.86 8.84
N ILE A 134 4.39 -14.75 9.18
CA ILE A 134 3.27 -14.73 10.13
C ILE A 134 2.14 -15.68 9.69
N GLU A 135 1.79 -15.69 8.40
CA GLU A 135 0.76 -16.57 7.85
C GLU A 135 1.08 -18.06 8.03
N HIS A 136 2.36 -18.45 7.91
CA HIS A 136 2.80 -19.83 8.06
C HIS A 136 3.04 -20.24 9.52
N GLY A 137 2.85 -19.33 10.48
CA GLY A 137 3.12 -19.58 11.89
C GLY A 137 4.60 -19.51 12.25
N ASP A 138 5.45 -19.04 11.33
CA ASP A 138 6.86 -18.75 11.58
C ASP A 138 6.94 -17.42 12.34
N LEU A 139 6.68 -17.48 13.65
CA LEU A 139 7.11 -16.43 14.56
C LEU A 139 8.62 -16.57 14.68
N ALA A 140 9.36 -15.83 13.84
CA ALA A 140 10.78 -15.57 14.07
C ALA A 140 10.93 -14.79 15.38
#